data_AF-A0A8S9B5H1-F1
#
_entry.id   AF-A0A8S9B5H1-F1
#
_cell.length_a   1.000
_cell.length_b   1.000
_cell.length_c   1.000
_cell.angle_alpha   90.00
_cell.angle_beta   90.00
_cell.angle_gamma   90.00
#
_symmetry.space_group_name_H-M   'P 1'
#
loop_
_entity.id
_entity.type
_entity.pdbx_description
1 polymer ?
#
loop_
_entity_poly.entity_id
_entity_poly.type
_entity_poly.pdbx_seq_one_letter_code
_entity_poly.pdbx_strand_id
1 'polypeptide(L)'
;MRSFLLFPALPIPWVAAFSFNAYDLGFHGMYPRQHFHSVDFEPPAPKITKWSSECDSGNLLLTPRGPLVSGPARGPVMLDAKGNLIWMDNDKFEQAMNLNVQKYKGQDYLTFWTKKKKSSHAKHSKKSYVMLNSSYEVAYTVHPHGKGLKRKGDSHEFRITPQGTALITIYHKHKADCRELGLGKKCWIQDGLFQEIDIETGKLIFEWRATDHIRMSDVFSSPSRKDGHGKSKKDAFDFFHINSVDKIDSGDYIISARYMHAIVCISGKTGDILWQLGGKNNNFQDLNRATDFAWQHHVTWQGNNTISVFDNHANNVFHSPSKHSKGMLIRLDMEKMTASLIQKFVHPDKILNVSQGSVQVIPESGNVLVGFGNSPTYIEYSADGKVLCSAHFAPHLIFEIIDFGFVKSYRVFKSPWVGRPKTVPDVKVKGKKVYVSWNGATEVTGWRLETAKVLEAKDDEFVTAKELERDGFETTFALDKVHGYVRIAALDATKDVMAYSAVVRTPSRSSTSVWSILFGFVVVVFILSFAGFVFVHRRLPRLPKLRLPKLHLPKLHGLKARSYKLVRGNQEYDDESDPLLLNERDP
;
A
#
# COMPACT_ATOMS: atom_id res chain seq x y z
N MET A 1 48.14 -23.47 -39.35
CA MET A 1 48.51 -22.53 -38.27
C MET A 1 47.30 -22.31 -37.39
N ARG A 2 47.41 -22.72 -36.12
CA ARG A 2 46.35 -22.66 -35.10
C ARG A 2 46.25 -21.23 -34.57
N SER A 3 45.07 -20.62 -34.64
CA SER A 3 44.79 -19.34 -33.98
C SER A 3 44.23 -19.60 -32.60
N PHE A 4 45.03 -19.31 -31.57
CA PHE A 4 44.63 -19.32 -30.17
C PHE A 4 43.79 -18.07 -29.88
N LEU A 5 42.53 -18.26 -29.49
CA LEU A 5 41.72 -17.23 -28.84
C LEU A 5 42.02 -17.26 -27.34
N LEU A 6 42.76 -16.24 -26.88
CA LEU A 6 42.93 -15.91 -25.47
C LEU A 6 41.63 -15.29 -24.95
N PHE A 7 40.87 -16.05 -24.16
CA PHE A 7 39.86 -15.49 -23.26
C PHE A 7 40.56 -14.92 -22.04
N PRO A 8 40.37 -13.65 -21.66
CA PRO A 8 40.84 -13.17 -20.37
C PRO A 8 39.96 -13.80 -19.28
N ALA A 9 40.57 -14.64 -18.46
CA ALA A 9 39.96 -15.11 -17.22
C ALA A 9 39.83 -13.92 -16.26
N LEU A 10 38.62 -13.38 -16.14
CA LEU A 10 38.28 -12.48 -15.05
C LEU A 10 38.19 -13.32 -13.75
N PRO A 11 38.92 -12.97 -12.69
CA PRO A 11 38.76 -13.63 -11.40
C PRO A 11 37.42 -13.18 -10.84
N ILE A 12 36.48 -14.11 -10.71
CA ILE A 12 35.24 -13.91 -9.95
C ILE A 12 35.49 -14.39 -8.52
N PRO A 13 35.78 -13.51 -7.56
CA PRO A 13 35.32 -13.71 -6.20
C PRO A 13 34.05 -12.87 -6.01
N TRP A 14 33.18 -13.29 -5.09
CA TRP A 14 31.84 -12.75 -4.81
C TRP A 14 30.70 -13.35 -5.63
N VAL A 15 30.56 -14.68 -5.53
CA VAL A 15 29.21 -15.26 -5.47
C VAL A 15 28.62 -14.87 -4.11
N ALA A 16 28.11 -13.64 -3.99
CA ALA A 16 26.96 -13.44 -3.13
C ALA A 16 25.88 -14.35 -3.72
N ALA A 17 25.40 -15.30 -2.93
CA ALA A 17 24.35 -16.22 -3.34
C ALA A 17 23.06 -15.41 -3.60
N PHE A 18 22.95 -14.81 -4.79
CA PHE A 18 21.68 -14.30 -5.29
C PHE A 18 20.80 -15.51 -5.53
N SER A 19 19.98 -15.86 -4.54
CA SER A 19 18.85 -16.76 -4.74
C SER A 19 17.83 -16.02 -5.62
N PHE A 20 18.07 -16.00 -6.93
CA PHE A 20 17.13 -15.45 -7.89
C PHE A 20 15.88 -16.33 -7.89
N ASN A 21 14.86 -15.88 -7.18
CA ASN A 21 13.53 -16.49 -7.23
C ASN A 21 12.68 -15.74 -8.27
N ALA A 22 11.69 -16.45 -8.82
CA ALA A 22 10.86 -15.91 -9.90
C ALA A 22 10.11 -14.62 -9.51
N TYR A 23 9.84 -14.43 -8.22
CA TYR A 23 9.22 -13.22 -7.68
C TYR A 23 10.15 -12.01 -7.83
N ASP A 24 11.40 -12.11 -7.38
CA ASP A 24 12.36 -10.99 -7.40
C ASP A 24 12.87 -10.66 -8.80
N LEU A 25 12.75 -11.61 -9.74
CA LEU A 25 12.97 -11.38 -11.17
C LEU A 25 11.75 -10.75 -11.89
N GLY A 26 10.62 -10.59 -11.21
CA GLY A 26 9.41 -10.00 -11.77
C GLY A 26 8.58 -10.91 -12.68
N PHE A 27 8.82 -12.23 -12.68
CA PHE A 27 8.00 -13.17 -13.46
C PHE A 27 6.55 -13.29 -12.94
N HIS A 28 6.29 -12.91 -11.69
CA HIS A 28 4.94 -12.75 -11.13
C HIS A 28 4.35 -11.35 -11.35
N GLY A 29 4.98 -10.54 -12.22
CA GLY A 29 4.65 -9.14 -12.43
C GLY A 29 5.40 -8.21 -11.48
N MET A 30 5.32 -6.92 -11.79
CA MET A 30 5.99 -5.85 -11.03
C MET A 30 5.26 -5.47 -9.74
N TYR A 31 4.01 -5.94 -9.60
CA TYR A 31 3.21 -5.84 -8.38
C TYR A 31 2.44 -7.17 -8.22
N PRO A 32 3.07 -8.21 -7.67
CA PRO A 32 2.43 -9.51 -7.46
C PRO A 32 1.20 -9.38 -6.54
N ARG A 33 0.12 -10.07 -6.90
CA ARG A 33 -1.20 -9.96 -6.27
C ARG A 33 -1.72 -11.32 -5.86
N GLN A 34 -2.56 -11.34 -4.83
CA GLN A 34 -3.37 -12.51 -4.50
C GLN A 34 -4.64 -12.48 -5.37
N HIS A 35 -5.15 -13.66 -5.70
CA HIS A 35 -6.39 -13.81 -6.46
C HIS A 35 -7.26 -14.85 -5.78
N PHE A 36 -8.55 -14.57 -5.72
CA PHE A 36 -9.54 -15.42 -5.04
C PHE A 36 -10.64 -15.85 -6.02
N HIS A 37 -11.39 -16.89 -5.67
CA HIS A 37 -12.54 -17.34 -6.44
C HIS A 37 -13.87 -16.83 -5.89
N SER A 38 -13.94 -16.58 -4.58
CA SER A 38 -15.12 -16.10 -3.87
C SER A 38 -15.36 -14.60 -4.06
N VAL A 39 -14.30 -13.81 -4.26
CA VAL A 39 -14.34 -12.35 -4.37
C VAL A 39 -13.36 -11.81 -5.40
N ASP A 40 -13.61 -10.61 -5.92
CA ASP A 40 -12.79 -9.91 -6.91
C ASP A 40 -11.83 -8.90 -6.27
N PHE A 41 -11.12 -9.31 -5.21
CA PHE A 41 -10.03 -8.52 -4.61
C PHE A 41 -8.68 -8.95 -5.16
N GLU A 42 -7.78 -7.98 -5.34
CA GLU A 42 -6.40 -8.22 -5.76
C GLU A 42 -5.38 -7.54 -4.83
N PRO A 43 -5.35 -7.89 -3.53
CA PRO A 43 -4.41 -7.31 -2.59
C PRO A 43 -2.97 -7.70 -2.96
N PRO A 44 -1.95 -6.99 -2.43
CA PRO A 44 -0.56 -7.39 -2.61
C PRO A 44 -0.35 -8.83 -2.13
N ALA A 45 0.60 -9.54 -2.76
CA ALA A 45 1.10 -10.82 -2.28
C ALA A 45 2.54 -10.64 -1.77
N PRO A 46 2.77 -10.18 -0.53
CA PRO A 46 4.11 -9.94 -0.02
C PRO A 46 4.92 -11.22 0.01
N LYS A 47 6.19 -11.11 -0.37
CA LYS A 47 7.18 -12.16 -0.19
C LYS A 47 7.88 -11.96 1.14
N ILE A 48 7.65 -12.87 2.08
CA ILE A 48 8.37 -12.92 3.34
C ILE A 48 9.75 -13.51 3.09
N THR A 49 10.79 -12.72 3.35
CA THR A 49 12.19 -13.12 3.18
C THR A 49 12.82 -13.61 4.48
N LYS A 50 12.26 -13.21 5.62
CA LYS A 50 12.67 -13.68 6.95
C LYS A 50 11.48 -13.73 7.89
N TRP A 51 11.45 -14.76 8.74
CA TRP A 51 10.44 -14.92 9.78
C TRP A 51 11.08 -15.42 11.09
N SER A 52 10.68 -14.82 12.22
CA SER A 52 10.97 -15.29 13.57
C SER A 52 9.66 -15.54 14.32
N SER A 53 9.64 -16.47 15.28
CA SER A 53 8.53 -16.62 16.22
C SER A 53 8.39 -15.41 17.16
N GLU A 54 9.42 -14.58 17.26
CA GLU A 54 9.41 -13.33 18.04
C GLU A 54 8.71 -12.18 17.31
N CYS A 55 8.33 -12.36 16.04
CA CYS A 55 7.58 -11.32 15.33
C CYS A 55 6.17 -11.22 15.88
N ASP A 56 5.69 -9.99 16.00
CA ASP A 56 4.36 -9.66 16.45
C ASP A 56 3.30 -10.33 15.55
N SER A 57 2.18 -10.76 16.13
CA SER A 57 1.12 -11.43 15.37
C SER A 57 0.05 -10.47 14.84
N GLY A 58 0.18 -9.17 15.12
CA GLY A 58 -0.77 -8.14 14.71
C GLY A 58 -0.94 -8.02 13.19
N ASN A 59 -2.01 -7.35 12.79
CA ASN A 59 -2.39 -7.20 11.40
C ASN A 59 -1.58 -6.08 10.74
N LEU A 60 -1.05 -6.33 9.55
CA LEU A 60 -0.34 -5.35 8.74
C LEU A 60 -1.32 -4.45 7.99
N LEU A 61 -1.14 -3.15 8.12
CA LEU A 61 -2.02 -2.12 7.56
C LEU A 61 -1.25 -1.36 6.48
N LEU A 62 -1.74 -1.44 5.25
CA LEU A 62 -1.08 -0.93 4.04
C LEU A 62 -2.07 -0.10 3.22
N THR A 63 -1.52 0.83 2.44
CA THR A 63 -2.25 1.54 1.39
C THR A 63 -1.45 1.48 0.09
N PRO A 64 -1.51 0.33 -0.63
CA PRO A 64 -0.75 0.15 -1.86
C PRO A 64 -1.12 1.21 -2.91
N ARG A 65 -0.09 1.82 -3.52
CA ARG A 65 -0.21 2.88 -4.51
C ARG A 65 0.96 2.85 -5.50
N GLY A 66 0.86 3.71 -6.51
CA GLY A 66 1.86 3.84 -7.57
C GLY A 66 1.25 3.57 -8.94
N PRO A 67 1.97 3.89 -10.03
CA PRO A 67 1.48 3.72 -11.39
C PRO A 67 1.15 2.26 -11.77
N LEU A 68 1.77 1.28 -11.09
CA LEU A 68 1.52 -0.15 -11.33
C LEU A 68 0.45 -0.75 -10.41
N VAL A 69 -0.08 0.04 -9.46
CA VAL A 69 -1.21 -0.34 -8.60
C VAL A 69 -2.49 0.24 -9.18
N SER A 70 -3.30 -0.64 -9.76
CA SER A 70 -4.43 -0.27 -10.62
C SER A 70 -5.64 -1.18 -10.45
N GLY A 71 -6.83 -0.63 -10.71
CA GLY A 71 -8.07 -1.40 -10.70
C GLY A 71 -8.36 -2.02 -9.32
N PRO A 72 -8.72 -3.32 -9.25
CA PRO A 72 -9.09 -4.01 -8.01
C PRO A 72 -8.01 -4.07 -6.93
N ALA A 73 -6.76 -3.72 -7.27
CA ALA A 73 -5.63 -3.66 -6.35
C ALA A 73 -5.53 -2.37 -5.52
N ARG A 74 -6.39 -1.39 -5.80
CA ARG A 74 -6.34 -0.09 -5.12
C ARG A 74 -7.16 -0.08 -3.84
N GLY A 75 -6.75 0.76 -2.90
CA GLY A 75 -7.47 1.04 -1.67
C GLY A 75 -6.72 0.58 -0.42
N PRO A 76 -7.30 0.79 0.77
CA PRO A 76 -6.73 0.33 2.03
C PRO A 76 -6.78 -1.20 2.12
N VAL A 77 -5.70 -1.80 2.62
CA VAL A 77 -5.56 -3.26 2.78
C VAL A 77 -5.05 -3.59 4.17
N MET A 78 -5.68 -4.57 4.79
CA MET A 78 -5.23 -5.22 6.02
C MET A 78 -4.86 -6.67 5.69
N LEU A 79 -3.64 -7.05 6.04
CA LEU A 79 -3.13 -8.41 5.94
C LEU A 79 -2.87 -8.96 7.34
N ASP A 80 -2.86 -10.28 7.49
CA ASP A 80 -2.27 -10.90 8.67
C ASP A 80 -0.74 -10.73 8.66
N ALA A 81 -0.07 -11.10 9.75
CA ALA A 81 1.38 -11.01 9.85
C ALA A 81 2.12 -11.87 8.80
N LYS A 82 1.44 -12.86 8.19
CA LYS A 82 1.97 -13.73 7.13
C LYS A 82 1.65 -13.25 5.71
N GLY A 83 0.98 -12.10 5.58
CA GLY A 83 0.64 -11.51 4.30
C GLY A 83 -0.64 -12.03 3.67
N ASN A 84 -1.45 -12.85 4.36
CA ASN A 84 -2.77 -13.24 3.86
C ASN A 84 -3.76 -12.10 4.02
N LEU A 85 -4.69 -11.95 3.07
CA LEU A 85 -5.74 -10.93 3.18
C LEU A 85 -6.59 -11.13 4.44
N ILE A 86 -6.89 -10.04 5.14
CA ILE A 86 -7.94 -9.97 6.18
C ILE A 86 -9.08 -9.10 5.69
N TRP A 87 -8.75 -7.89 5.24
CA TRP A 87 -9.74 -6.93 4.77
C TRP A 87 -9.18 -6.04 3.67
N MET A 88 -10.00 -5.73 2.68
CA MET A 88 -9.71 -4.72 1.66
C MET A 88 -11.00 -4.00 1.26
N ASP A 89 -10.87 -2.72 0.89
CA ASP A 89 -11.92 -1.97 0.19
C ASP A 89 -11.33 -1.35 -1.08
N ASN A 90 -11.82 -1.75 -2.24
CA ASN A 90 -11.38 -1.25 -3.53
C ASN A 90 -12.47 -0.50 -4.31
N ASP A 91 -13.59 -0.18 -3.65
CA ASP A 91 -14.77 0.45 -4.24
C ASP A 91 -15.01 1.82 -3.61
N LYS A 92 -15.29 1.87 -2.31
CA LYS A 92 -15.60 3.12 -1.59
C LYS A 92 -14.35 3.97 -1.40
N PHE A 93 -13.18 3.34 -1.23
CA PHE A 93 -11.93 3.98 -0.84
C PHE A 93 -10.76 3.68 -1.78
N GLU A 94 -10.98 3.73 -3.10
CA GLU A 94 -9.94 3.48 -4.12
C GLU A 94 -8.62 4.27 -3.92
N GLN A 95 -8.66 5.45 -3.31
CA GLN A 95 -7.46 6.17 -2.91
C GLN A 95 -7.50 6.39 -1.41
N ALA A 96 -6.59 5.71 -0.72
CA ALA A 96 -6.37 5.86 0.71
C ALA A 96 -4.87 5.99 0.99
N MET A 97 -4.53 6.67 2.08
CA MET A 97 -3.17 6.77 2.61
C MET A 97 -3.23 6.74 4.14
N ASN A 98 -2.19 6.21 4.78
CA ASN A 98 -2.07 6.11 6.23
C ASN A 98 -3.17 5.27 6.90
N LEU A 99 -3.45 4.06 6.36
CA LEU A 99 -4.32 3.10 7.06
C LEU A 99 -3.67 2.71 8.38
N ASN A 100 -4.34 2.99 9.49
CA ASN A 100 -3.91 2.66 10.83
C ASN A 100 -5.11 2.26 11.70
N VAL A 101 -4.85 1.65 12.86
CA VAL A 101 -5.83 1.51 13.94
C VAL A 101 -5.50 2.54 15.00
N GLN A 102 -6.50 3.33 15.40
CA GLN A 102 -6.35 4.34 16.46
C GLN A 102 -7.54 4.28 17.41
N LYS A 103 -7.29 4.57 18.70
CA LYS A 103 -8.32 4.59 19.74
C LYS A 103 -9.02 5.95 19.79
N TYR A 104 -10.35 5.92 19.87
CA TYR A 104 -11.18 7.08 20.17
C TYR A 104 -12.25 6.67 21.19
N LYS A 105 -12.31 7.38 22.33
CA LYS A 105 -13.23 7.05 23.45
C LYS A 105 -13.20 5.58 23.88
N GLY A 106 -11.99 4.99 23.91
CA GLY A 106 -11.77 3.60 24.30
C GLY A 106 -12.08 2.54 23.22
N GLN A 107 -12.57 2.95 22.05
CA GLN A 107 -12.88 2.05 20.94
C GLN A 107 -11.82 2.16 19.83
N ASP A 108 -11.50 1.04 19.19
CA ASP A 108 -10.60 1.00 18.04
C ASP A 108 -11.36 1.37 16.75
N TYR A 109 -10.73 2.21 15.93
CA TYR A 109 -11.21 2.57 14.60
C TYR A 109 -10.12 2.37 13.56
N LEU A 110 -10.49 1.92 12.36
CA LEU A 110 -9.61 2.04 11.21
C LEU A 110 -9.64 3.48 10.72
N THR A 111 -8.48 4.09 10.64
CA THR A 111 -8.31 5.50 10.28
C THR A 111 -7.47 5.62 9.02
N PHE A 112 -7.84 6.51 8.11
CA PHE A 112 -7.03 6.86 6.95
C PHE A 112 -7.51 8.15 6.31
N TRP A 113 -6.64 8.77 5.51
CA TRP A 113 -7.03 9.80 4.55
C TRP A 113 -7.56 9.13 3.29
N THR A 114 -8.59 9.72 2.65
CA THR A 114 -9.12 9.24 1.38
C THR A 114 -9.47 10.38 0.41
N LYS A 115 -9.35 10.09 -0.89
CA LYS A 115 -9.73 10.98 -1.99
C LYS A 115 -10.73 10.28 -2.91
N LYS A 116 -11.99 10.74 -2.89
CA LYS A 116 -12.99 10.25 -3.85
C LYS A 116 -12.73 10.83 -5.22
N LYS A 117 -12.73 9.96 -6.25
CA LYS A 117 -12.68 10.37 -7.65
C LYS A 117 -13.76 11.42 -7.93
N LYS A 118 -13.38 12.41 -8.73
CA LYS A 118 -14.29 13.46 -9.20
C LYS A 118 -15.44 12.82 -10.01
N SER A 119 -16.69 13.03 -9.60
CA SER A 119 -17.83 12.76 -10.47
C SER A 119 -17.85 13.75 -11.64
N SER A 120 -18.47 13.40 -12.76
CA SER A 120 -18.59 14.25 -13.95
C SER A 120 -19.11 15.67 -13.65
N HIS A 121 -19.90 15.83 -12.58
CA HIS A 121 -20.52 17.09 -12.17
C HIS A 121 -19.74 17.87 -11.08
N ALA A 122 -18.72 17.28 -10.45
CA ALA A 122 -17.99 17.93 -9.36
C ALA A 122 -16.79 18.72 -9.87
N LYS A 123 -16.60 19.98 -9.45
CA LYS A 123 -15.41 20.76 -9.89
C LYS A 123 -14.10 20.22 -9.31
N HIS A 124 -14.10 19.65 -8.10
CA HIS A 124 -12.93 19.13 -7.37
C HIS A 124 -13.17 17.74 -6.77
N SER A 125 -12.08 17.00 -6.53
CA SER A 125 -12.10 15.75 -5.75
C SER A 125 -12.46 16.04 -4.28
N LYS A 126 -13.14 15.11 -3.59
CA LYS A 126 -13.45 15.25 -2.15
C LYS A 126 -12.38 14.49 -1.36
N LYS A 127 -11.52 15.24 -0.64
CA LYS A 127 -10.54 14.72 0.31
C LYS A 127 -11.11 14.75 1.74
N SER A 128 -10.90 13.70 2.51
CA SER A 128 -11.39 13.57 3.89
C SER A 128 -10.59 12.58 4.70
N TYR A 129 -10.63 12.72 6.02
CA TYR A 129 -10.12 11.71 6.96
C TYR A 129 -11.31 10.93 7.49
N VAL A 130 -11.24 9.60 7.45
CA VAL A 130 -12.35 8.73 7.80
C VAL A 130 -11.96 7.79 8.93
N MET A 131 -12.94 7.49 9.79
CA MET A 131 -12.83 6.50 10.85
C MET A 131 -13.89 5.43 10.60
N LEU A 132 -13.48 4.18 10.38
CA LEU A 132 -14.38 3.04 10.24
C LEU A 132 -14.51 2.30 11.56
N ASN A 133 -15.73 1.95 11.94
CA ASN A 133 -16.00 1.08 13.09
C ASN A 133 -15.65 -0.39 12.78
N SER A 134 -15.83 -1.29 13.75
CA SER A 134 -15.59 -2.73 13.59
C SER A 134 -16.40 -3.38 12.47
N SER A 135 -17.52 -2.77 12.04
CA SER A 135 -18.33 -3.23 10.91
C SER A 135 -17.93 -2.61 9.57
N TYR A 136 -16.81 -1.90 9.51
CA TYR A 136 -16.28 -1.22 8.32
C TYR A 136 -17.21 -0.12 7.78
N GLU A 137 -18.09 0.42 8.64
CA GLU A 137 -18.94 1.56 8.32
C GLU A 137 -18.26 2.86 8.78
N VAL A 138 -18.42 3.93 8.01
CA VAL A 138 -17.89 5.26 8.37
C VAL A 138 -18.62 5.77 9.61
N ALA A 139 -17.92 5.80 10.74
CA ALA A 139 -18.42 6.34 11.99
C ALA A 139 -18.19 7.86 12.07
N TYR A 140 -17.01 8.32 11.65
CA TYR A 140 -16.66 9.74 11.66
C TYR A 140 -15.97 10.16 10.37
N THR A 141 -16.12 11.44 10.04
CA THR A 141 -15.39 12.08 8.94
C THR A 141 -14.89 13.44 9.42
N VAL A 142 -13.57 13.64 9.36
CA VAL A 142 -12.93 14.91 9.74
C VAL A 142 -12.56 15.70 8.49
N HIS A 143 -12.73 17.02 8.57
CA HIS A 143 -12.42 17.95 7.49
C HIS A 143 -11.68 19.18 8.01
N PRO A 144 -10.77 19.77 7.20
CA PRO A 144 -10.14 21.04 7.55
C PRO A 144 -11.14 22.18 7.71
N HIS A 145 -10.82 23.08 8.64
CA HIS A 145 -11.47 24.36 8.88
C HIS A 145 -10.79 25.49 8.10
N GLY A 146 -11.49 26.61 7.91
CA GLY A 146 -10.96 27.82 7.28
C GLY A 146 -11.44 28.09 5.86
N LYS A 147 -11.47 29.38 5.48
CA LYS A 147 -11.98 29.84 4.18
C LYS A 147 -11.12 29.29 3.04
N GLY A 148 -11.74 28.52 2.16
CA GLY A 148 -11.05 27.91 1.02
C GLY A 148 -10.15 26.73 1.38
N LEU A 149 -10.17 26.24 2.63
CA LEU A 149 -9.49 25.01 3.05
C LEU A 149 -10.43 23.79 3.09
N LYS A 150 -11.74 24.03 3.02
CA LYS A 150 -12.75 22.97 2.94
C LYS A 150 -12.39 21.98 1.82
N ARG A 151 -12.17 20.70 2.18
CA ARG A 151 -11.73 19.60 1.30
C ARG A 151 -10.28 19.66 0.81
N LYS A 152 -9.40 20.43 1.47
CA LYS A 152 -7.95 20.47 1.19
C LYS A 152 -7.11 19.71 2.22
N GLY A 153 -7.74 18.79 2.97
CA GLY A 153 -7.03 17.95 3.93
C GLY A 153 -5.96 17.18 3.18
N ASP A 154 -4.74 17.28 3.65
CA ASP A 154 -3.59 16.66 3.04
C ASP A 154 -3.43 15.21 3.53
N SER A 155 -2.79 14.37 2.72
CA SER A 155 -2.69 12.94 2.99
C SER A 155 -1.62 12.56 4.00
N HIS A 156 -0.74 13.46 4.43
CA HIS A 156 0.47 13.10 5.17
C HIS A 156 0.17 12.69 6.62
N GLU A 157 -0.78 13.34 7.31
CA GLU A 157 -1.07 13.00 8.71
C GLU A 157 -2.56 12.95 9.06
N PHE A 158 -2.90 11.95 9.88
CA PHE A 158 -4.18 11.84 10.58
C PHE A 158 -3.97 11.12 11.91
N ARG A 159 -3.86 11.88 12.99
CA ARG A 159 -3.51 11.37 14.33
C ARG A 159 -4.64 11.69 15.32
N ILE A 160 -5.13 10.68 16.04
CA ILE A 160 -6.11 10.87 17.11
C ILE A 160 -5.36 11.07 18.43
N THR A 161 -5.69 12.12 19.16
CA THR A 161 -5.12 12.39 20.48
C THR A 161 -5.90 11.64 21.57
N PRO A 162 -5.29 11.41 22.74
CA PRO A 162 -6.00 10.85 23.89
C PRO A 162 -7.21 11.68 24.35
N GLN A 163 -7.25 12.99 24.01
CA GLN A 163 -8.35 13.89 24.36
C GLN A 163 -9.55 13.79 23.41
N GLY A 164 -9.48 12.93 22.38
CA GLY A 164 -10.57 12.76 21.42
C GLY A 164 -10.59 13.83 20.31
N THR A 165 -9.44 14.46 20.05
CA THR A 165 -9.26 15.38 18.93
C THR A 165 -8.46 14.69 17.81
N ALA A 166 -8.53 15.27 16.61
CA ALA A 166 -7.79 14.85 15.44
C ALA A 166 -6.77 15.92 15.05
N LEU A 167 -5.51 15.52 14.88
CA LEU A 167 -4.47 16.32 14.24
C LEU A 167 -4.41 15.96 12.76
N ILE A 168 -4.46 16.99 11.92
CA ILE A 168 -4.42 16.83 10.45
C ILE A 168 -3.47 17.85 9.83
N THR A 169 -2.76 17.46 8.77
CA THR A 169 -1.94 18.37 7.95
C THR A 169 -2.74 18.98 6.81
N ILE A 170 -2.37 20.18 6.39
CA ILE A 170 -3.03 20.91 5.30
C ILE A 170 -1.97 21.67 4.49
N TYR A 171 -2.12 21.64 3.16
CA TYR A 171 -1.37 22.50 2.26
C TYR A 171 -2.23 23.61 1.67
N HIS A 172 -1.79 24.85 1.80
CA HIS A 172 -2.51 26.02 1.31
C HIS A 172 -1.70 26.85 0.30
N LYS A 173 -2.15 26.83 -0.96
CA LYS A 173 -1.54 27.66 -2.02
C LYS A 173 -2.02 29.12 -1.95
N HIS A 174 -1.12 30.04 -1.62
CA HIS A 174 -1.37 31.49 -1.61
C HIS A 174 -0.14 32.30 -2.04
N LYS A 175 -0.28 33.63 -2.16
CA LYS A 175 0.85 34.51 -2.42
C LYS A 175 1.48 34.96 -1.10
N ALA A 176 2.80 35.04 -1.05
CA ALA A 176 3.58 35.54 0.08
C ALA A 176 4.74 36.42 -0.40
N ASP A 177 5.38 37.14 0.51
CA ASP A 177 6.66 37.80 0.24
C ASP A 177 7.76 36.73 0.25
N CYS A 178 8.49 36.61 -0.86
CA CYS A 178 9.48 35.56 -1.07
C CYS A 178 10.87 36.14 -1.33
N ARG A 179 11.15 37.36 -0.84
CA ARG A 179 12.47 38.00 -0.96
C ARG A 179 13.59 37.14 -0.36
N GLU A 180 13.33 36.51 0.80
CA GLU A 180 14.28 35.61 1.46
C GLU A 180 14.60 34.35 0.64
N LEU A 181 13.68 33.93 -0.25
CA LEU A 181 13.88 32.81 -1.17
C LEU A 181 14.51 33.25 -2.51
N GLY A 182 14.78 34.54 -2.72
CA GLY A 182 15.25 35.07 -4.00
C GLY A 182 14.17 35.08 -5.10
N LEU A 183 12.90 34.82 -4.77
CA LEU A 183 11.79 34.74 -5.74
C LEU A 183 11.05 36.08 -5.94
N GLY A 184 11.53 37.15 -5.31
CA GLY A 184 10.99 38.50 -5.40
C GLY A 184 9.91 38.81 -4.36
N LYS A 185 9.39 40.05 -4.40
CA LYS A 185 8.46 40.60 -3.40
C LYS A 185 7.11 39.89 -3.30
N LYS A 186 6.77 39.06 -4.29
CA LYS A 186 5.51 38.31 -4.32
C LYS A 186 5.65 37.06 -5.17
N CYS A 187 5.61 35.89 -4.56
CA CYS A 187 5.55 34.61 -5.25
C CYS A 187 4.36 33.77 -4.76
N TRP A 188 4.02 32.71 -5.47
CA TRP A 188 3.08 31.70 -4.99
C TRP A 188 3.82 30.64 -4.20
N ILE A 189 3.36 30.35 -2.99
CA ILE A 189 3.88 29.25 -2.17
C ILE A 189 2.77 28.23 -1.90
N GLN A 190 3.17 26.99 -1.67
CA GLN A 190 2.38 25.97 -1.01
C GLN A 190 2.78 25.98 0.47
N ASP A 191 1.96 26.61 1.29
CA ASP A 191 2.21 26.77 2.71
C ASP A 191 1.75 25.54 3.50
N GLY A 192 2.49 25.19 4.55
CA GLY A 192 2.23 24.04 5.41
C GLY A 192 1.51 24.45 6.70
N LEU A 193 0.47 23.70 7.05
CA LEU A 193 -0.32 23.92 8.25
C LEU A 193 -0.65 22.59 8.93
N PHE A 194 -1.00 22.67 10.21
CA PHE A 194 -1.81 21.63 10.85
C PHE A 194 -2.95 22.24 11.66
N GLN A 195 -3.98 21.42 11.89
CA GLN A 195 -5.10 21.76 12.76
C GLN A 195 -5.32 20.65 13.78
N GLU A 196 -5.72 21.04 14.99
CA GLU A 196 -6.37 20.16 15.97
C GLU A 196 -7.88 20.40 15.92
N ILE A 197 -8.66 19.33 15.73
CA ILE A 197 -10.11 19.40 15.58
C ILE A 197 -10.76 18.43 16.55
N ASP A 198 -11.76 18.87 17.30
CA ASP A 198 -12.59 18.00 18.12
C ASP A 198 -13.43 17.07 17.22
N ILE A 199 -13.27 15.75 17.38
CA ILE A 199 -13.87 14.75 16.47
C ILE A 199 -15.40 14.73 16.60
N GLU A 200 -15.92 14.93 17.81
CA GLU A 200 -17.35 14.86 18.11
C GLU A 200 -18.12 16.06 17.54
N THR A 201 -17.63 17.25 17.84
CA THR A 201 -18.30 18.52 17.54
C THR A 201 -17.86 19.13 16.22
N GLY A 202 -16.72 18.68 15.67
CA GLY A 202 -16.08 19.29 14.52
C GLY A 202 -15.61 20.73 14.81
N LYS A 203 -15.32 21.09 16.06
CA LYS A 203 -14.77 22.42 16.38
C LYS A 203 -13.26 22.44 16.14
N LEU A 204 -12.78 23.51 15.51
CA LEU A 204 -11.36 23.81 15.46
C LEU A 204 -10.89 24.20 16.86
N ILE A 205 -9.87 23.50 17.36
CA ILE A 205 -9.24 23.73 18.66
C ILE A 205 -7.97 24.57 18.49
N PHE A 206 -7.15 24.22 17.49
CA PHE A 206 -5.87 24.88 17.25
C PHE A 206 -5.54 24.88 15.75
N GLU A 207 -4.89 25.93 15.27
CA GLU A 207 -4.31 26.01 13.92
C GLU A 207 -2.92 26.63 14.02
N TRP A 208 -1.97 26.07 13.28
CA TRP A 208 -0.63 26.63 13.13
C TRP A 208 -0.24 26.66 11.66
N ARG A 209 0.45 27.74 11.26
CA ARG A 209 0.84 28.02 9.89
C ARG A 209 2.33 28.32 9.82
N ALA A 210 3.05 27.63 8.93
CA ALA A 210 4.50 27.78 8.83
C ALA A 210 4.94 29.22 8.54
N THR A 211 4.28 29.92 7.60
CA THR A 211 4.66 31.31 7.27
C THR A 211 4.50 32.33 8.40
N ASP A 212 3.74 32.03 9.45
CA ASP A 212 3.58 32.93 10.60
C ASP A 212 4.74 32.80 11.60
N HIS A 213 5.51 31.70 11.55
CA HIS A 213 6.50 31.33 12.57
C HIS A 213 7.88 30.95 12.02
N ILE A 214 7.98 30.57 10.74
CA ILE A 214 9.20 30.05 10.11
C ILE A 214 9.70 31.04 9.07
N ARG A 215 10.95 31.47 9.19
CA ARG A 215 11.60 32.29 8.16
C ARG A 215 11.88 31.44 6.94
N MET A 216 11.65 32.01 5.75
CA MET A 216 11.89 31.26 4.52
C MET A 216 13.39 31.03 4.29
N SER A 217 14.27 31.82 4.90
CA SER A 217 15.71 31.57 4.88
C SER A 217 16.14 30.29 5.63
N ASP A 218 15.29 29.73 6.48
CA ASP A 218 15.66 28.60 7.34
C ASP A 218 15.56 27.24 6.62
N VAL A 219 14.93 27.21 5.43
CA VAL A 219 14.74 26.00 4.62
C VAL A 219 15.96 25.72 3.73
N PHE A 220 16.11 24.46 3.31
CA PHE A 220 17.16 23.97 2.41
C PHE A 220 16.64 23.66 1.00
N SER A 221 15.32 23.65 0.80
CA SER A 221 14.71 23.44 -0.53
C SER A 221 14.88 24.65 -1.42
N SER A 222 15.06 24.40 -2.71
CA SER A 222 15.07 25.41 -3.77
C SER A 222 13.96 25.13 -4.79
N PRO A 223 13.47 26.17 -5.48
CA PRO A 223 12.46 26.02 -6.53
C PRO A 223 12.87 24.99 -7.58
N SER A 224 11.99 24.06 -7.89
CA SER A 224 12.27 22.96 -8.81
C SER A 224 11.00 22.56 -9.56
N ARG A 225 11.11 21.69 -10.58
CA ARG A 225 9.92 21.14 -11.23
C ARG A 225 9.06 20.31 -10.27
N LYS A 226 9.68 19.63 -9.30
CA LYS A 226 9.01 18.83 -8.28
C LYS A 226 8.27 19.71 -7.28
N ASP A 227 8.94 20.76 -6.81
CA ASP A 227 8.48 21.58 -5.69
C ASP A 227 7.76 22.84 -6.15
N GLY A 228 7.79 23.16 -7.44
CA GLY A 228 7.21 24.36 -8.04
C GLY A 228 8.21 25.53 -8.10
N HIS A 229 8.05 26.41 -9.10
CA HIS A 229 8.88 27.60 -9.28
C HIS A 229 8.30 28.89 -8.68
N GLY A 230 7.12 28.81 -8.06
CA GLY A 230 6.44 29.92 -7.42
C GLY A 230 5.80 30.94 -8.38
N LYS A 231 5.74 30.63 -9.69
CA LYS A 231 5.31 31.60 -10.72
C LYS A 231 3.79 31.72 -10.85
N SER A 232 3.04 30.69 -10.44
CA SER A 232 1.57 30.67 -10.50
C SER A 232 0.97 29.84 -9.38
N LYS A 233 -0.35 29.92 -9.16
CA LYS A 233 -1.02 29.08 -8.17
C LYS A 233 -0.87 27.57 -8.44
N LYS A 234 -0.74 27.16 -9.70
CA LYS A 234 -0.55 25.75 -10.07
C LYS A 234 0.90 25.30 -9.87
N ASP A 235 1.82 26.26 -9.93
CA ASP A 235 3.27 26.12 -9.82
C ASP A 235 3.74 26.82 -8.53
N ALA A 236 2.98 26.66 -7.45
CA ALA A 236 3.31 27.29 -6.17
C ALA A 236 4.48 26.53 -5.54
N PHE A 237 5.48 27.24 -5.03
CA PHE A 237 6.67 26.62 -4.45
C PHE A 237 6.38 26.03 -3.07
N ASP A 238 6.61 24.74 -2.89
CA ASP A 238 6.58 24.04 -1.61
C ASP A 238 7.86 24.31 -0.84
N PHE A 239 7.84 25.33 0.03
CA PHE A 239 9.03 25.78 0.73
C PHE A 239 9.27 25.03 2.06
N PHE A 240 8.22 24.50 2.70
CA PHE A 240 8.28 24.00 4.08
C PHE A 240 8.12 22.48 4.19
N HIS A 241 7.11 21.94 3.50
CA HIS A 241 6.77 20.53 3.46
C HIS A 241 6.61 19.85 4.85
N ILE A 242 5.46 20.05 5.50
CA ILE A 242 5.07 19.35 6.72
C ILE A 242 4.53 17.94 6.40
N ASN A 243 5.03 16.91 7.07
CA ASN A 243 4.62 15.53 6.79
C ASN A 243 4.23 14.68 8.00
N SER A 244 4.33 15.23 9.21
CA SER A 244 3.74 14.63 10.41
C SER A 244 3.53 15.68 11.49
N VAL A 245 2.57 15.41 12.37
CA VAL A 245 2.30 16.15 13.60
C VAL A 245 1.87 15.15 14.68
N ASP A 246 2.38 15.32 15.88
CA ASP A 246 1.96 14.57 17.07
C ASP A 246 1.87 15.51 18.27
N LYS A 247 1.19 15.08 19.33
CA LYS A 247 1.06 15.84 20.58
C LYS A 247 1.89 15.20 21.67
N ILE A 248 2.67 16.00 22.39
CA ILE A 248 3.50 15.52 23.50
C ILE A 248 2.74 15.63 24.83
N ASP A 249 3.31 15.07 25.90
CA ASP A 249 2.64 14.95 27.20
C ASP A 249 2.23 16.30 27.82
N SER A 250 2.94 17.39 27.50
CA SER A 250 2.60 18.75 27.96
C SER A 250 1.36 19.36 27.27
N GLY A 251 0.89 18.74 26.18
CA GLY A 251 -0.13 19.31 25.29
C GLY A 251 0.44 20.19 24.17
N ASP A 252 1.76 20.34 24.08
CA ASP A 252 2.44 20.96 22.95
C ASP A 252 2.50 20.01 21.75
N TYR A 253 2.88 20.54 20.59
CA TYR A 253 2.96 19.76 19.36
C TYR A 253 4.41 19.54 18.94
N ILE A 254 4.67 18.41 18.30
CA ILE A 254 5.89 18.20 17.52
C ILE A 254 5.52 17.96 16.07
N ILE A 255 6.28 18.58 15.16
CA ILE A 255 6.07 18.42 13.72
C ILE A 255 7.37 18.00 13.04
N SER A 256 7.21 17.30 11.92
CA SER A 256 8.31 17.06 10.98
C SER A 256 8.29 18.11 9.88
N ALA A 257 9.35 18.92 9.83
CA ALA A 257 9.59 19.92 8.78
C ALA A 257 10.65 19.40 7.80
N ARG A 258 10.19 18.76 6.71
CA ARG A 258 11.06 17.99 5.79
C ARG A 258 12.13 18.87 5.15
N TYR A 259 11.76 20.07 4.70
CA TYR A 259 12.68 21.00 4.02
C TYR A 259 13.54 21.84 4.94
N MET A 260 13.34 21.73 6.25
CA MET A 260 14.28 22.26 7.25
C MET A 260 15.25 21.20 7.77
N HIS A 261 15.02 19.92 7.46
CA HIS A 261 15.73 18.78 8.08
C HIS A 261 15.63 18.85 9.60
N ALA A 262 14.43 19.17 10.08
CA ALA A 262 14.23 19.52 11.48
C ALA A 262 12.92 19.00 12.05
N ILE A 263 12.95 18.74 13.35
CA ILE A 263 11.79 18.48 14.19
C ILE A 263 11.57 19.73 15.03
N VAL A 264 10.36 20.27 14.99
CA VAL A 264 10.02 21.52 15.65
C VAL A 264 8.95 21.26 16.70
N CYS A 265 9.18 21.73 17.92
CA CYS A 265 8.16 21.74 18.96
C CYS A 265 7.50 23.10 19.06
N ILE A 266 6.17 23.08 19.14
CA ILE A 266 5.31 24.25 19.05
C ILE A 266 4.42 24.29 20.28
N SER A 267 4.35 25.44 20.94
CA SER A 267 3.49 25.62 22.09
C SER A 267 2.02 25.39 21.72
N GLY A 268 1.36 24.50 22.44
CA GLY A 268 -0.07 24.25 22.28
C GLY A 268 -0.95 25.40 22.77
N LYS A 269 -0.36 26.41 23.42
CA LYS A 269 -1.05 27.58 23.97
C LYS A 269 -0.88 28.82 23.09
N THR A 270 0.33 29.09 22.64
CA THR A 270 0.67 30.34 21.93
C THR A 270 0.98 30.14 20.45
N GLY A 271 1.33 28.92 20.03
CA GLY A 271 1.87 28.66 18.69
C GLY A 271 3.34 29.02 18.51
N ASP A 272 4.02 29.50 19.56
CA ASP A 272 5.44 29.82 19.50
C ASP A 272 6.29 28.55 19.37
N ILE A 273 7.42 28.68 18.66
CA ILE A 273 8.41 27.60 18.58
C ILE A 273 9.15 27.52 19.92
N LEU A 274 9.05 26.38 20.59
CA LEU A 274 9.69 26.14 21.88
C LEU A 274 11.13 25.65 21.71
N TRP A 275 11.34 24.73 20.77
CA TRP A 275 12.65 24.21 20.42
C TRP A 275 12.65 23.56 19.04
N GLN A 276 13.84 23.42 18.47
CA GLN A 276 14.09 22.73 17.21
C GLN A 276 15.24 21.73 17.39
N LEU A 277 15.04 20.51 16.90
CA LEU A 277 16.07 19.47 16.76
C LEU A 277 16.47 19.35 15.29
N GLY A 278 17.76 19.48 14.98
CA GLY A 278 18.28 19.46 13.62
C GLY A 278 18.09 20.79 12.86
N GLY A 279 18.48 20.82 11.59
CA GLY A 279 18.40 22.01 10.74
C GLY A 279 19.28 23.18 11.18
N LYS A 280 19.02 24.38 10.62
CA LYS A 280 19.87 25.58 10.83
C LYS A 280 19.77 26.18 12.24
N ASN A 281 18.64 25.99 12.92
CA ASN A 281 18.33 26.59 14.23
C ASN A 281 18.29 25.54 15.35
N ASN A 282 19.11 24.48 15.24
CA ASN A 282 19.14 23.39 16.21
C ASN A 282 19.47 23.89 17.63
N ASN A 283 18.67 23.48 18.62
CA ASN A 283 18.88 23.82 20.03
C ASN A 283 19.62 22.74 20.84
N PHE A 284 19.81 21.54 20.29
CA PHE A 284 20.33 20.40 21.05
C PHE A 284 21.78 20.09 20.71
N GLN A 285 22.63 19.88 21.72
CA GLN A 285 23.93 19.25 21.50
C GLN A 285 23.73 17.79 21.08
N ASP A 286 24.26 17.42 19.91
CA ASP A 286 24.26 16.03 19.46
C ASP A 286 25.36 15.23 20.17
N LEU A 287 24.96 14.18 20.90
CA LEU A 287 25.89 13.34 21.64
C LEU A 287 26.42 12.14 20.84
N ASN A 288 25.66 11.63 19.88
CA ASN A 288 26.00 10.37 19.19
C ASN A 288 25.26 10.16 17.84
N ARG A 289 25.11 11.23 17.04
CA ARG A 289 24.43 11.28 15.73
C ARG A 289 22.91 11.23 15.83
N ALA A 290 22.35 11.80 16.89
CA ALA A 290 20.91 12.01 17.06
C ALA A 290 20.34 13.01 16.04
N THR A 291 21.15 13.95 15.57
CA THR A 291 20.74 15.00 14.61
C THR A 291 21.14 14.69 13.16
N ASP A 292 21.74 13.52 12.92
CA ASP A 292 22.14 13.05 11.59
C ASP A 292 20.94 12.46 10.82
N PHE A 293 19.97 13.31 10.52
CA PHE A 293 18.82 13.00 9.68
C PHE A 293 18.51 14.16 8.74
N ALA A 294 17.90 13.86 7.59
CA ALA A 294 17.48 14.87 6.63
C ALA A 294 16.30 14.37 5.79
N TRP A 295 15.43 15.31 5.39
CA TRP A 295 14.18 15.01 4.67
C TRP A 295 13.28 13.99 5.37
N GLN A 296 13.33 13.95 6.70
CA GLN A 296 12.68 12.96 7.56
C GLN A 296 11.15 12.95 7.44
N HIS A 297 10.55 11.83 7.82
CA HIS A 297 9.11 11.57 7.90
C HIS A 297 8.72 10.95 9.24
N HIS A 298 7.42 10.99 9.53
CA HIS A 298 6.77 10.25 10.63
C HIS A 298 7.47 10.43 11.98
N VAL A 299 7.54 11.68 12.42
CA VAL A 299 7.98 12.03 13.76
C VAL A 299 6.81 11.81 14.71
N THR A 300 7.00 10.96 15.72
CA THR A 300 5.98 10.68 16.74
C THR A 300 6.58 10.63 18.15
N TRP A 301 5.81 11.06 19.13
CA TRP A 301 6.21 11.05 20.54
C TRP A 301 6.02 9.66 21.13
N GLN A 302 7.07 9.12 21.73
CA GLN A 302 7.04 7.79 22.37
C GLN A 302 6.88 7.87 23.89
N GLY A 303 6.76 9.08 24.45
CA GLY A 303 6.82 9.31 25.90
C GLY A 303 8.25 9.43 26.42
N ASN A 304 8.39 9.95 27.65
CA ASN A 304 9.66 10.05 28.37
C ASN A 304 10.78 10.69 27.52
N ASN A 305 10.48 11.83 26.88
CA ASN A 305 11.41 12.56 26.02
C ASN A 305 12.02 11.74 24.88
N THR A 306 11.32 10.68 24.44
CA THR A 306 11.75 9.84 23.32
C THR A 306 10.88 10.13 22.10
N ILE A 307 11.52 10.31 20.95
CA ILE A 307 10.86 10.48 19.66
C ILE A 307 11.28 9.35 18.71
N SER A 308 10.34 8.89 17.89
CA SER A 308 10.65 8.05 16.74
C SER A 308 10.64 8.90 15.47
N VAL A 309 11.53 8.58 14.53
CA VAL A 309 11.74 9.34 13.29
C VAL A 309 12.09 8.38 12.17
N PHE A 310 11.50 8.53 10.99
CA PHE A 310 12.02 7.89 9.78
C PHE A 310 12.92 8.87 9.02
N ASP A 311 14.23 8.62 9.02
CA ASP A 311 15.20 9.40 8.25
C ASP A 311 15.31 8.87 6.82
N ASN A 312 14.81 9.65 5.87
CA ASN A 312 14.94 9.37 4.44
C ASN A 312 16.38 9.56 3.95
N HIS A 313 17.10 10.54 4.50
CA HIS A 313 18.48 10.88 4.15
C HIS A 313 18.71 11.26 2.67
N ALA A 314 17.63 11.42 1.89
CA ALA A 314 17.68 11.71 0.46
C ALA A 314 16.44 12.45 -0.05
N ASN A 315 16.63 13.17 -1.15
CA ASN A 315 15.57 13.82 -1.93
C ASN A 315 15.73 13.59 -3.46
N ASN A 316 16.63 12.69 -3.86
CA ASN A 316 16.86 12.33 -5.26
C ASN A 316 16.91 10.80 -5.41
N VAL A 317 16.53 10.29 -6.58
CA VAL A 317 16.36 8.85 -6.86
C VAL A 317 17.66 8.10 -7.11
N PHE A 318 18.82 8.78 -7.13
CA PHE A 318 20.09 8.13 -7.39
C PHE A 318 20.72 7.70 -6.07
N HIS A 319 20.90 6.39 -5.93
CA HIS A 319 21.41 5.81 -4.70
C HIS A 319 22.92 6.05 -4.65
N SER A 320 23.39 6.61 -3.53
CA SER A 320 24.80 6.52 -3.16
C SER A 320 24.95 5.36 -2.20
N PRO A 321 25.82 4.36 -2.46
CA PRO A 321 26.01 3.22 -1.55
C PRO A 321 26.47 3.61 -0.14
N SER A 322 26.96 4.85 0.06
CA SER A 322 27.36 5.37 1.37
C SER A 322 26.20 5.94 2.20
N LYS A 323 25.00 6.11 1.61
CA LYS A 323 23.81 6.66 2.25
C LYS A 323 22.66 5.66 2.20
N HIS A 324 21.95 5.53 3.32
CA HIS A 324 20.77 4.68 3.44
C HIS A 324 19.75 5.35 4.35
N SER A 325 18.47 5.04 4.13
CA SER A 325 17.41 5.46 5.03
C SER A 325 17.42 4.62 6.30
N LYS A 326 16.91 5.20 7.39
CA LYS A 326 16.93 4.56 8.70
C LYS A 326 15.74 4.99 9.55
N GLY A 327 15.14 4.04 10.26
CA GLY A 327 14.33 4.37 11.43
C GLY A 327 15.25 4.79 12.59
N MET A 328 14.81 5.72 13.43
CA MET A 328 15.57 6.22 14.57
C MET A 328 14.68 6.35 15.80
N LEU A 329 15.26 6.02 16.97
CA LEU A 329 14.73 6.40 18.28
C LEU A 329 15.73 7.36 18.91
N ILE A 330 15.27 8.57 19.26
CA ILE A 330 16.10 9.63 19.81
C ILE A 330 15.56 10.01 21.19
N ARG A 331 16.45 10.07 22.19
CA ARG A 331 16.17 10.62 23.52
C ARG A 331 16.62 12.07 23.58
N LEU A 332 15.77 12.92 24.15
CA LEU A 332 16.08 14.30 24.46
C LEU A 332 16.29 14.47 25.97
N ASP A 333 17.32 15.23 26.34
CA ASP A 333 17.49 15.81 27.66
C ASP A 333 17.12 17.29 27.56
N MET A 334 15.95 17.65 28.10
CA MET A 334 15.41 19.01 28.01
C MET A 334 16.07 19.98 28.99
N GLU A 335 16.75 19.49 30.03
CA GLU A 335 17.46 20.34 30.99
C GLU A 335 18.83 20.73 30.44
N LYS A 336 19.55 19.75 29.90
CA LYS A 336 20.88 19.96 29.31
C LYS A 336 20.83 20.36 27.84
N MET A 337 19.65 20.31 27.22
CA MET A 337 19.44 20.50 25.78
C MET A 337 20.41 19.61 24.97
N THR A 338 20.37 18.30 25.23
CA THR A 338 21.17 17.31 24.49
C THR A 338 20.28 16.28 23.82
N ALA A 339 20.73 15.71 22.72
CA ALA A 339 20.04 14.66 22.00
C ALA A 339 20.95 13.43 21.84
N SER A 340 20.40 12.24 22.12
CA SER A 340 21.09 10.97 21.91
C SER A 340 20.26 9.98 21.10
N LEU A 341 20.88 9.39 20.09
CA LEU A 341 20.38 8.25 19.34
C LEU A 341 20.41 7.02 20.26
N ILE A 342 19.23 6.48 20.55
CA ILE A 342 19.05 5.24 21.31
C ILE A 342 19.32 4.05 20.37
N GLN A 343 18.65 4.05 19.22
CA GLN A 343 18.71 2.97 18.25
C GLN A 343 18.45 3.48 16.84
N LYS A 344 19.07 2.82 15.86
CA LYS A 344 18.75 2.98 14.44
C LYS A 344 18.37 1.64 13.80
N PHE A 345 17.42 1.68 12.88
CA PHE A 345 16.88 0.52 12.19
C PHE A 345 17.14 0.68 10.69
N VAL A 346 18.06 -0.11 10.16
CA VAL A 346 18.54 0.00 8.78
C VAL A 346 18.10 -1.24 8.01
N HIS A 347 17.63 -1.06 6.78
CA HIS A 347 17.35 -2.19 5.89
C HIS A 347 18.65 -2.99 5.65
N PRO A 348 18.66 -4.34 5.67
CA PRO A 348 19.87 -5.14 5.44
C PRO A 348 20.62 -4.78 4.16
N ASP A 349 19.87 -4.50 3.08
CA ASP A 349 20.41 -4.10 1.78
C ASP A 349 20.77 -2.60 1.69
N LYS A 350 20.65 -1.85 2.80
CA LYS A 350 20.99 -0.42 2.91
C LYS A 350 20.34 0.43 1.82
N ILE A 351 19.05 0.20 1.58
CA ILE A 351 18.27 0.96 0.60
C ILE A 351 18.12 2.43 0.99
N LEU A 352 17.91 3.28 -0.02
CA LEU A 352 17.72 4.71 0.15
C LEU A 352 16.33 5.10 -0.36
N ASN A 353 15.53 5.71 0.51
CA ASN A 353 14.16 6.12 0.25
C ASN A 353 14.03 7.63 0.22
N VAL A 354 13.59 8.14 -0.92
CA VAL A 354 13.52 9.57 -1.22
C VAL A 354 12.38 10.33 -0.52
N SER A 355 11.39 9.59 -0.02
CA SER A 355 10.18 10.14 0.63
C SER A 355 9.43 9.05 1.39
N GLN A 356 8.51 9.48 2.26
CA GLN A 356 7.56 8.61 2.97
C GLN A 356 8.28 7.68 3.96
N GLY A 357 7.52 6.76 4.56
CA GLY A 357 8.02 5.81 5.54
C GLY A 357 7.53 6.08 6.95
N SER A 358 7.65 5.07 7.79
CA SER A 358 7.20 5.07 9.18
C SER A 358 8.12 4.26 10.06
N VAL A 359 8.21 4.69 11.32
CA VAL A 359 8.70 3.91 12.46
C VAL A 359 7.54 3.78 13.44
N GLN A 360 7.22 2.55 13.83
CA GLN A 360 6.22 2.26 14.84
C GLN A 360 6.84 1.35 15.90
N VAL A 361 6.89 1.82 17.15
CA VAL A 361 7.08 0.94 18.30
C VAL A 361 5.73 0.25 18.55
N ILE A 362 5.68 -1.07 18.42
CA ILE A 362 4.47 -1.87 18.58
C ILE A 362 4.22 -2.06 20.08
N PRO A 363 3.14 -1.51 20.66
CA PRO A 363 2.91 -1.57 22.10
C PRO A 363 2.83 -3.00 22.68
N GLU A 364 2.27 -3.93 21.92
CA GLU A 364 1.99 -5.30 22.36
C GLU A 364 3.27 -6.12 22.59
N SER A 365 4.29 -5.92 21.76
CA SER A 365 5.54 -6.71 21.78
C SER A 365 6.78 -5.89 22.15
N GLY A 366 6.74 -4.56 22.03
CA GLY A 366 7.92 -3.70 22.14
C GLY A 366 8.84 -3.77 20.92
N ASN A 367 8.48 -4.55 19.90
CA ASN A 367 9.18 -4.58 18.62
C ASN A 367 9.00 -3.26 17.87
N VAL A 368 9.87 -3.01 16.88
CA VAL A 368 9.83 -1.83 16.03
C VAL A 368 9.57 -2.24 14.60
N LEU A 369 8.43 -1.82 14.04
CA LEU A 369 8.15 -1.95 12.62
C LEU A 369 8.62 -0.70 11.88
N VAL A 370 9.39 -0.91 10.82
CA VAL A 370 9.81 0.14 9.89
C VAL A 370 9.21 -0.13 8.52
N GLY A 371 8.36 0.79 8.06
CA GLY A 371 7.86 0.82 6.68
C GLY A 371 8.74 1.75 5.85
N PHE A 372 9.26 1.27 4.71
CA PHE A 372 10.20 2.03 3.88
C PHE A 372 9.53 2.89 2.79
N GLY A 373 8.24 3.21 2.98
CA GLY A 373 7.55 4.25 2.22
C GLY A 373 7.56 4.03 0.71
N ASN A 374 8.35 4.85 0.00
CA ASN A 374 8.46 4.82 -1.46
C ASN A 374 9.04 3.49 -1.99
N SER A 375 9.76 2.71 -1.16
CA SER A 375 10.08 1.32 -1.46
C SER A 375 9.03 0.36 -0.90
N PRO A 376 8.62 -0.67 -1.67
CA PRO A 376 7.58 -1.62 -1.29
C PRO A 376 8.10 -2.72 -0.34
N THR A 377 8.71 -2.33 0.78
CA THR A 377 9.29 -3.22 1.79
C THR A 377 9.01 -2.71 3.21
N TYR A 378 8.96 -3.65 4.15
CA TYR A 378 8.84 -3.37 5.57
C TYR A 378 9.60 -4.42 6.38
N ILE A 379 10.14 -4.00 7.52
CA ILE A 379 10.93 -4.84 8.40
C ILE A 379 10.53 -4.60 9.85
N GLU A 380 10.29 -5.69 10.57
CA GLU A 380 10.12 -5.70 12.01
C GLU A 380 11.44 -6.08 12.68
N TYR A 381 11.82 -5.28 13.66
CA TYR A 381 13.02 -5.41 14.46
C TYR A 381 12.63 -5.63 15.92
N SER A 382 13.47 -6.32 16.68
CA SER A 382 13.45 -6.20 18.14
C SER A 382 13.88 -4.79 18.57
N ALA A 383 13.65 -4.44 19.84
CA ALA A 383 14.03 -3.14 20.39
C ALA A 383 15.54 -2.82 20.26
N ASP A 384 16.40 -3.84 20.27
CA ASP A 384 17.87 -3.74 20.11
C ASP A 384 18.33 -3.78 18.63
N GLY A 385 17.40 -3.79 17.67
CA GLY A 385 17.70 -3.63 16.24
C GLY A 385 18.01 -4.91 15.47
N LYS A 386 17.79 -6.10 16.05
CA LYS A 386 17.87 -7.37 15.31
C LYS A 386 16.66 -7.50 14.40
N VAL A 387 16.89 -7.78 13.11
CA VAL A 387 15.81 -8.10 12.16
C VAL A 387 15.09 -9.37 12.61
N LEU A 388 13.79 -9.30 12.83
CA LEU A 388 12.93 -10.43 13.16
C LEU A 388 12.16 -10.91 11.93
N CYS A 389 11.48 -9.99 11.26
CA CYS A 389 10.70 -10.27 10.06
C CYS A 389 10.97 -9.25 8.96
N SER A 390 11.06 -9.70 7.73
CA SER A 390 11.22 -8.82 6.57
C SER A 390 10.38 -9.32 5.41
N ALA A 391 9.73 -8.40 4.71
CA ALA A 391 8.94 -8.72 3.54
C ALA A 391 8.87 -7.55 2.56
N HIS A 392 8.65 -7.89 1.29
CA HIS A 392 8.48 -6.90 0.23
C HIS A 392 7.37 -7.32 -0.74
N PHE A 393 6.65 -6.35 -1.29
CA PHE A 393 5.46 -6.55 -2.13
C PHE A 393 5.62 -6.08 -3.58
N ALA A 394 6.87 -5.94 -4.03
CA ALA A 394 7.26 -5.83 -5.44
C ALA A 394 8.64 -6.46 -5.64
N PRO A 395 9.07 -6.78 -6.87
CA PRO A 395 10.37 -7.41 -7.11
C PRO A 395 11.54 -6.59 -6.53
N HIS A 396 12.43 -7.26 -5.78
CA HIS A 396 13.51 -6.64 -5.01
C HIS A 396 14.42 -5.72 -5.84
N LEU A 397 14.82 -6.18 -7.04
CA LEU A 397 15.78 -5.50 -7.92
C LEU A 397 15.35 -4.06 -8.29
N ILE A 398 14.04 -3.79 -8.30
CA ILE A 398 13.50 -2.52 -8.77
C ILE A 398 13.77 -1.40 -7.79
N PHE A 399 13.68 -1.64 -6.48
CA PHE A 399 13.76 -0.60 -5.46
C PHE A 399 15.11 -0.57 -4.73
N GLU A 400 15.94 -1.62 -4.88
CA GLU A 400 17.30 -1.64 -4.34
C GLU A 400 18.21 -0.63 -5.06
N ILE A 401 18.09 -0.51 -6.39
CA ILE A 401 19.00 0.27 -7.23
C ILE A 401 18.44 1.66 -7.57
N ILE A 402 17.14 1.79 -7.87
CA ILE A 402 16.51 3.06 -8.26
C ILE A 402 15.07 3.18 -7.74
N ASP A 403 14.84 4.08 -6.79
CA ASP A 403 13.55 4.27 -6.12
C ASP A 403 12.53 5.11 -6.94
N PHE A 404 12.03 4.58 -8.07
CA PHE A 404 11.01 5.25 -8.90
C PHE A 404 9.59 5.27 -8.31
N GLY A 405 9.34 4.54 -7.21
CA GLY A 405 8.03 4.50 -6.56
C GLY A 405 6.91 3.92 -7.43
N PHE A 406 7.22 2.92 -8.29
CA PHE A 406 6.23 2.27 -9.16
C PHE A 406 5.13 1.52 -8.39
N VAL A 407 5.52 0.99 -7.24
CA VAL A 407 4.69 0.33 -6.24
C VAL A 407 5.20 0.80 -4.88
N LYS A 408 4.31 1.24 -4.01
CA LYS A 408 4.66 1.76 -2.68
C LYS A 408 3.48 1.74 -1.72
N SER A 409 3.74 1.94 -0.44
CA SER A 409 2.74 2.26 0.57
C SER A 409 3.28 3.43 1.38
N TYR A 410 2.50 4.48 1.60
CA TYR A 410 3.00 5.71 2.21
C TYR A 410 3.58 5.46 3.61
N ARG A 411 2.87 4.67 4.42
CA ARG A 411 3.35 4.09 5.68
C ARG A 411 2.89 2.63 5.75
N VAL A 412 3.50 1.88 6.65
CA VAL A 412 3.05 0.53 7.04
C VAL A 412 2.94 0.53 8.56
N PHE A 413 1.83 0.02 9.07
CA PHE A 413 1.58 -0.12 10.50
C PHE A 413 1.18 -1.54 10.83
N LYS A 414 1.26 -1.89 12.12
CA LYS A 414 0.83 -3.16 12.67
C LYS A 414 -0.01 -2.93 13.91
N SER A 415 -1.16 -3.59 13.98
CA SER A 415 -2.07 -3.47 15.12
C SER A 415 -3.00 -4.68 15.19
N PRO A 416 -3.43 -5.12 16.38
CA PRO A 416 -4.62 -5.94 16.48
C PRO A 416 -5.84 -5.20 15.90
N TRP A 417 -6.80 -5.96 15.38
CA TRP A 417 -8.08 -5.45 14.91
C TRP A 417 -9.15 -6.53 15.04
N VAL A 418 -10.33 -6.15 15.52
CA VAL A 418 -11.50 -7.03 15.56
C VAL A 418 -12.56 -6.51 14.59
N GLY A 419 -12.72 -7.22 13.48
CA GLY A 419 -13.69 -6.93 12.44
C GLY A 419 -14.94 -7.79 12.57
N ARG A 420 -16.10 -7.13 12.57
CA ARG A 420 -17.46 -7.69 12.64
C ARG A 420 -18.31 -7.12 11.51
N PRO A 421 -18.02 -7.49 10.24
CA PRO A 421 -18.77 -6.99 9.09
C PRO A 421 -20.24 -7.44 9.17
N LYS A 422 -21.15 -6.60 8.66
CA LYS A 422 -22.58 -6.94 8.55
C LYS A 422 -22.93 -7.74 7.29
N THR A 423 -21.95 -7.95 6.41
CA THR A 423 -22.10 -8.85 5.25
C THR A 423 -22.12 -10.29 5.73
N VAL A 424 -22.44 -11.23 4.84
CA VAL A 424 -22.31 -12.66 5.08
C VAL A 424 -21.11 -13.23 4.32
N PRO A 425 -20.66 -14.46 4.59
CA PRO A 425 -19.59 -15.09 3.82
C PRO A 425 -19.92 -15.17 2.31
N ASP A 426 -18.93 -14.82 1.49
CA ASP A 426 -18.97 -14.96 0.04
C ASP A 426 -18.62 -16.39 -0.34
N VAL A 427 -19.46 -17.01 -1.18
CA VAL A 427 -19.29 -18.41 -1.59
C VAL A 427 -19.32 -18.55 -3.11
N LYS A 428 -18.37 -19.32 -3.66
CA LYS A 428 -18.30 -19.63 -5.09
C LYS A 428 -18.10 -21.11 -5.34
N VAL A 429 -18.91 -21.67 -6.23
CA VAL A 429 -18.71 -23.03 -6.74
C VAL A 429 -18.00 -22.98 -8.10
N LYS A 430 -16.89 -23.70 -8.24
CA LYS A 430 -16.16 -23.83 -9.51
C LYS A 430 -15.61 -25.24 -9.66
N GLY A 431 -16.05 -25.94 -10.70
CA GLY A 431 -15.77 -27.37 -10.85
C GLY A 431 -16.30 -28.15 -9.64
N LYS A 432 -15.52 -29.08 -9.09
CA LYS A 432 -15.87 -29.85 -7.89
C LYS A 432 -15.40 -29.20 -6.58
N LYS A 433 -15.31 -27.87 -6.54
CA LYS A 433 -14.81 -27.13 -5.37
C LYS A 433 -15.77 -26.01 -4.97
N VAL A 434 -15.89 -25.78 -3.67
CA VAL A 434 -16.51 -24.60 -3.08
C VAL A 434 -15.42 -23.77 -2.44
N TYR A 435 -15.42 -22.49 -2.74
CA TYR A 435 -14.53 -21.49 -2.18
C TYR A 435 -15.36 -20.58 -1.29
N VAL A 436 -14.85 -20.27 -0.10
CA VAL A 436 -15.50 -19.37 0.85
C VAL A 436 -14.49 -18.39 1.44
N SER A 437 -14.91 -17.14 1.58
CA SER A 437 -14.19 -16.12 2.33
C SER A 437 -15.18 -15.16 2.99
N TRP A 438 -14.72 -14.36 3.96
CA TRP A 438 -15.55 -13.31 4.54
C TRP A 438 -14.70 -12.09 4.87
N ASN A 439 -14.81 -11.08 4.01
CA ASN A 439 -13.97 -9.88 4.04
C ASN A 439 -14.08 -9.14 5.38
N GLY A 440 -13.00 -9.16 6.16
CA GLY A 440 -12.89 -8.48 7.45
C GLY A 440 -13.53 -9.20 8.64
N ALA A 441 -14.05 -10.42 8.50
CA ALA A 441 -14.56 -11.17 9.65
C ALA A 441 -13.40 -11.83 10.41
N THR A 442 -12.82 -11.12 11.38
CA THR A 442 -11.58 -11.58 12.06
C THR A 442 -11.83 -12.74 13.03
N GLU A 443 -13.02 -12.79 13.62
CA GLU A 443 -13.42 -13.75 14.64
C GLU A 443 -13.78 -15.15 14.09
N VAL A 444 -13.86 -15.31 12.76
CA VAL A 444 -14.09 -16.61 12.14
C VAL A 444 -12.86 -17.48 12.31
N THR A 445 -13.00 -18.63 12.95
CA THR A 445 -11.91 -19.61 13.08
C THR A 445 -12.14 -20.86 12.23
N GLY A 446 -13.37 -21.13 11.80
CA GLY A 446 -13.69 -22.31 11.00
C GLY A 446 -14.89 -22.13 10.08
N TRP A 447 -15.10 -23.14 9.24
CA TRP A 447 -16.14 -23.20 8.24
C TRP A 447 -16.84 -24.56 8.28
N ARG A 448 -18.17 -24.57 8.21
CA ARG A 448 -18.99 -25.77 8.08
C ARG A 448 -19.70 -25.79 6.74
N LEU A 449 -19.39 -26.77 5.90
CA LEU A 449 -20.14 -27.06 4.68
C LEU A 449 -21.41 -27.84 5.04
N GLU A 450 -22.56 -27.26 4.72
CA GLU A 450 -23.87 -27.87 4.87
C GLU A 450 -24.52 -28.08 3.51
N THR A 451 -25.36 -29.11 3.39
CA THR A 451 -25.93 -29.57 2.13
C THR A 451 -27.44 -29.77 2.26
N ALA A 452 -28.17 -29.45 1.20
CA ALA A 452 -29.62 -29.65 1.10
C ALA A 452 -30.01 -30.12 -0.30
N LYS A 453 -31.16 -30.79 -0.41
CA LYS A 453 -31.69 -31.29 -1.69
C LYS A 453 -32.36 -30.19 -2.52
N VAL A 454 -32.91 -29.16 -1.87
CA VAL A 454 -33.66 -28.06 -2.48
C VAL A 454 -33.09 -26.71 -2.09
N LEU A 455 -33.36 -25.67 -2.88
CA LEU A 455 -32.81 -24.33 -2.67
C LEU A 455 -33.41 -23.65 -1.43
N GLU A 456 -34.72 -23.78 -1.25
CA GLU A 456 -35.50 -23.16 -0.17
C GLU A 456 -35.63 -24.11 1.04
N ALA A 457 -34.62 -24.95 1.26
CA ALA A 457 -34.58 -25.82 2.43
C ALA A 457 -34.58 -24.98 3.71
N LYS A 458 -35.34 -25.42 4.71
CA LYS A 458 -35.34 -24.84 6.06
C LYS A 458 -34.02 -25.18 6.75
N ASP A 459 -33.70 -24.43 7.81
CA ASP A 459 -32.43 -24.58 8.54
C ASP A 459 -32.22 -26.00 9.09
N ASP A 460 -33.28 -26.70 9.49
CA ASP A 460 -33.27 -28.07 9.98
C ASP A 460 -33.12 -29.13 8.89
N GLU A 461 -33.29 -28.77 7.61
CA GLU A 461 -33.12 -29.66 6.46
C GLU A 461 -31.67 -29.67 5.93
N PHE A 462 -30.83 -28.74 6.38
CA PHE A 462 -29.42 -28.70 6.04
C PHE A 462 -28.62 -29.71 6.86
N VAL A 463 -27.88 -30.59 6.17
CA VAL A 463 -27.03 -31.60 6.80
C VAL A 463 -25.58 -31.19 6.68
N THR A 464 -24.85 -31.23 7.80
CA THR A 464 -23.40 -31.02 7.83
C THR A 464 -22.69 -32.09 7.03
N ALA A 465 -21.92 -31.67 6.02
CA ALA A 465 -21.08 -32.56 5.22
C ALA A 465 -19.62 -32.56 5.67
N LYS A 466 -19.08 -31.39 6.06
CA LYS A 466 -17.68 -31.25 6.46
C LYS A 466 -17.44 -29.96 7.23
N GLU A 467 -16.54 -30.00 8.21
CA GLU A 467 -15.94 -28.81 8.82
C GLU A 467 -14.46 -28.70 8.46
N LEU A 468 -13.97 -27.47 8.35
CA LEU A 468 -12.56 -27.14 8.14
C LEU A 468 -12.20 -25.92 9.01
N GLU A 469 -11.00 -25.91 9.56
CA GLU A 469 -10.42 -24.68 10.14
C GLU A 469 -10.17 -23.65 9.04
N ARG A 470 -10.23 -22.36 9.38
CA ARG A 470 -9.88 -21.27 8.47
C ARG A 470 -8.37 -21.31 8.21
N ASP A 471 -8.01 -21.42 6.93
CA ASP A 471 -6.63 -21.31 6.46
C ASP A 471 -6.54 -20.15 5.47
N GLY A 472 -5.83 -19.08 5.85
CA GLY A 472 -5.77 -17.82 5.11
C GLY A 472 -7.13 -17.13 4.92
N PHE A 473 -7.25 -16.36 3.83
CA PHE A 473 -8.47 -15.60 3.53
C PHE A 473 -9.58 -16.46 2.89
N GLU A 474 -9.21 -17.34 1.96
CA GLU A 474 -10.14 -18.19 1.20
C GLU A 474 -9.91 -19.66 1.50
N THR A 475 -10.93 -20.32 2.05
CA THR A 475 -10.90 -21.77 2.32
C THR A 475 -11.62 -22.53 1.22
N THR A 476 -11.12 -23.73 0.89
CA THR A 476 -11.64 -24.57 -0.20
C THR A 476 -12.18 -25.91 0.31
N PHE A 477 -13.42 -26.24 -0.06
CA PHE A 477 -14.02 -27.56 0.12
C PHE A 477 -14.06 -28.35 -1.18
N ALA A 478 -13.89 -29.67 -1.11
CA ALA A 478 -14.11 -30.58 -2.23
C ALA A 478 -15.55 -31.12 -2.23
N LEU A 479 -16.19 -31.18 -3.40
CA LEU A 479 -17.60 -31.57 -3.59
C LEU A 479 -17.79 -32.99 -4.15
N ASP A 480 -16.81 -33.89 -4.05
CA ASP A 480 -16.80 -35.14 -4.83
C ASP A 480 -18.04 -36.04 -4.65
N LYS A 481 -18.77 -35.90 -3.54
CA LYS A 481 -20.03 -36.62 -3.24
C LYS A 481 -21.20 -35.69 -2.89
N VAL A 482 -21.02 -34.38 -3.01
CA VAL A 482 -22.00 -33.38 -2.59
C VAL A 482 -22.77 -32.89 -3.80
N HIS A 483 -24.09 -33.12 -3.77
CA HIS A 483 -25.01 -32.78 -4.86
C HIS A 483 -26.23 -32.03 -4.31
N GLY A 484 -26.85 -31.20 -5.16
CA GLY A 484 -27.97 -30.34 -4.77
C GLY A 484 -27.48 -28.94 -4.43
N TYR A 485 -27.78 -28.47 -3.24
CA TYR A 485 -27.49 -27.12 -2.77
C TYR A 485 -26.57 -27.16 -1.57
N VAL A 486 -25.70 -26.16 -1.46
CA VAL A 486 -24.79 -26.02 -0.32
C VAL A 486 -24.84 -24.61 0.23
N ARG A 487 -24.62 -24.49 1.54
CA ARG A 487 -24.29 -23.24 2.21
C ARG A 487 -23.09 -23.47 3.12
N ILE A 488 -22.40 -22.39 3.47
CA ILE A 488 -21.31 -22.44 4.43
C ILE A 488 -21.72 -21.68 5.69
N ALA A 489 -21.62 -22.32 6.84
CA ALA A 489 -21.69 -21.65 8.13
C ALA A 489 -20.29 -21.17 8.53
N ALA A 490 -20.15 -19.90 8.91
CA ALA A 490 -18.95 -19.38 9.55
C ALA A 490 -19.00 -19.71 11.04
N LEU A 491 -17.90 -20.24 11.56
CA LEU A 491 -17.79 -20.69 12.95
C LEU A 491 -16.80 -19.79 13.71
N ASP A 492 -17.14 -19.45 14.94
CA ASP A 492 -16.22 -18.81 15.88
C ASP A 492 -15.33 -19.84 16.62
N ALA A 493 -14.48 -19.33 17.53
CA ALA A 493 -13.56 -20.15 18.31
C ALA A 493 -14.25 -21.20 19.21
N THR A 494 -15.52 -21.02 19.54
CA THR A 494 -16.35 -21.98 20.30
C THR A 494 -17.11 -22.96 19.42
N LYS A 495 -16.96 -22.84 18.08
CA LYS A 495 -17.69 -23.56 17.03
C LYS A 495 -19.17 -23.19 16.91
N ASP A 496 -19.56 -22.05 17.48
CA ASP A 496 -20.88 -21.49 17.31
C ASP A 496 -21.01 -20.82 15.94
N VAL A 497 -22.21 -20.88 15.37
CA VAL A 497 -22.47 -20.33 14.04
C VAL A 497 -22.65 -18.81 14.15
N MET A 498 -21.79 -18.07 13.46
CA MET A 498 -21.87 -16.61 13.39
C MET A 498 -22.80 -16.13 12.27
N ALA A 499 -22.73 -16.76 11.10
CA ALA A 499 -23.51 -16.42 9.92
C ALA A 499 -23.49 -17.57 8.89
N TYR A 500 -24.45 -17.55 7.98
CA TYR A 500 -24.51 -18.44 6.82
C TYR A 500 -24.26 -17.67 5.53
N SER A 501 -23.52 -18.27 4.60
CA SER A 501 -23.41 -17.79 3.22
C SER A 501 -24.74 -17.88 2.48
N ALA A 502 -24.81 -17.30 1.29
CA ALA A 502 -25.87 -17.63 0.33
C ALA A 502 -25.89 -19.14 0.03
N VAL A 503 -27.07 -19.67 -0.27
CA VAL A 503 -27.24 -21.06 -0.74
C VAL A 503 -26.89 -21.11 -2.23
N VAL A 504 -25.95 -21.99 -2.60
CA VAL A 504 -25.46 -22.13 -3.98
C VAL A 504 -25.64 -23.55 -4.49
N ARG A 505 -25.95 -23.67 -5.78
CA ARG A 505 -26.13 -24.95 -6.44
C ARG A 505 -24.78 -25.60 -6.75
N THR A 506 -24.66 -26.89 -6.44
CA THR A 506 -23.50 -27.71 -6.80
C THR A 506 -23.66 -28.31 -8.20
N PRO A 507 -22.57 -28.62 -8.92
CA PRO A 507 -22.66 -29.27 -10.20
C PRO A 507 -23.33 -30.64 -10.03
N SER A 508 -24.32 -30.94 -10.88
CA SER A 508 -24.87 -32.29 -10.93
C SER A 508 -23.81 -33.27 -11.41
N ARG A 509 -23.93 -34.54 -10.99
CA ARG A 509 -23.16 -35.65 -11.55
C ARG A 509 -23.21 -35.53 -13.07
N SER A 510 -22.05 -35.43 -13.73
CA SER A 510 -21.99 -35.36 -15.19
C SER A 510 -22.71 -36.60 -15.72
N SER A 511 -23.91 -36.43 -16.28
CA SER A 511 -24.34 -37.30 -17.35
C SER A 511 -23.22 -37.18 -18.38
N THR A 512 -22.54 -38.29 -18.67
CA THR A 512 -21.62 -38.35 -19.81
C THR A 512 -22.39 -37.76 -20.98
N SER A 513 -21.97 -36.57 -21.42
CA SER A 513 -22.68 -35.80 -22.41
C SER A 513 -22.94 -36.73 -23.59
N VAL A 514 -24.21 -36.93 -23.94
CA VAL A 514 -24.59 -37.74 -25.10
C VAL A 514 -23.83 -37.27 -26.34
N TRP A 515 -23.46 -35.99 -26.38
CA TRP A 515 -22.56 -35.38 -27.35
C TRP A 515 -21.12 -35.88 -27.34
N SER A 516 -20.53 -36.26 -26.20
CA SER A 516 -19.19 -36.86 -26.15
C SER A 516 -19.20 -38.28 -26.72
N ILE A 517 -20.28 -39.03 -26.51
CA ILE A 517 -20.49 -40.36 -27.10
C ILE A 517 -20.77 -40.23 -28.59
N LEU A 518 -21.64 -39.29 -29.00
CA LEU A 518 -21.91 -38.98 -30.40
C LEU A 518 -20.68 -38.45 -31.13
N PHE A 519 -19.88 -37.59 -30.52
CA PHE A 519 -18.65 -37.08 -31.11
C PHE A 519 -17.60 -38.18 -31.25
N GLY A 520 -17.48 -39.08 -30.25
CA GLY A 520 -16.70 -40.30 -30.37
C GLY A 520 -17.16 -41.18 -31.53
N PHE A 521 -18.47 -41.36 -31.69
CA PHE A 521 -19.06 -42.11 -32.80
C PHE A 521 -18.79 -41.44 -34.17
N VAL A 522 -18.96 -40.13 -34.26
CA VAL A 522 -18.70 -39.35 -35.49
C VAL A 522 -17.22 -39.43 -35.85
N VAL A 523 -16.30 -39.30 -34.90
CA VAL A 523 -14.85 -39.43 -35.13
C VAL A 523 -14.50 -40.83 -35.60
N VAL A 524 -15.07 -41.89 -35.01
CA VAL A 524 -14.85 -43.27 -35.45
C VAL A 524 -15.40 -43.50 -36.86
N VAL A 525 -16.61 -43.02 -37.16
CA VAL A 525 -17.20 -43.09 -38.51
C VAL A 525 -16.34 -42.32 -39.52
N PHE A 526 -15.81 -41.15 -39.15
CA PHE A 526 -14.95 -40.35 -40.02
C PHE A 526 -13.61 -41.05 -40.28
N ILE A 527 -13.00 -41.67 -39.27
CA ILE A 527 -11.76 -42.45 -39.40
C ILE A 527 -11.99 -43.68 -40.29
N LEU A 528 -13.10 -44.40 -40.10
CA LEU A 528 -13.45 -45.57 -40.92
C LEU A 528 -13.77 -45.17 -42.37
N SER A 529 -14.48 -44.06 -42.57
CA SER A 529 -14.79 -43.51 -43.89
C SER A 529 -13.53 -43.01 -44.60
N PHE A 530 -12.61 -42.38 -43.88
CA PHE A 530 -11.33 -41.92 -44.40
C PHE A 530 -10.41 -43.10 -44.73
N ALA A 531 -10.36 -44.14 -43.90
CA ALA A 531 -9.63 -45.37 -44.19
C ALA A 531 -10.18 -46.09 -45.43
N GLY A 532 -11.51 -46.15 -45.57
CA GLY A 532 -12.18 -46.67 -46.76
C GLY A 532 -11.88 -45.84 -48.02
N PHE A 533 -11.91 -44.51 -47.91
CA PHE A 533 -11.56 -43.59 -48.99
C PHE A 533 -10.09 -43.76 -49.42
N VAL A 534 -9.15 -43.86 -48.48
CA VAL A 534 -7.73 -44.09 -48.78
C VAL A 534 -7.50 -45.47 -49.43
N PHE A 535 -8.24 -46.50 -49.03
CA PHE A 535 -8.17 -47.83 -49.64
C PHE A 535 -8.68 -47.83 -51.09
N VAL A 536 -9.79 -47.13 -51.37
CA VAL A 536 -10.35 -46.98 -52.72
C VAL A 536 -9.46 -46.09 -53.59
N HIS A 537 -8.91 -45.01 -53.04
CA HIS A 537 -8.07 -44.06 -53.79
C HIS A 537 -6.69 -44.65 -54.16
N ARG A 538 -6.20 -45.63 -53.39
CA ARG A 538 -4.97 -46.40 -53.73
C ARG A 538 -5.16 -47.40 -54.87
N ARG A 539 -6.40 -47.72 -55.27
CA ARG A 539 -6.71 -48.63 -56.40
C ARG A 539 -7.05 -47.92 -57.72
N LEU A 540 -7.09 -46.59 -57.74
CA LEU A 540 -7.37 -45.83 -58.97
C LEU A 540 -6.06 -45.44 -59.68
N PRO A 541 -5.93 -45.65 -61.00
CA PRO A 541 -4.76 -45.21 -61.78
C PRO A 541 -4.64 -43.67 -61.74
N ARG A 542 -3.39 -43.18 -61.63
CA ARG A 542 -3.06 -41.75 -61.56
C ARG A 542 -3.68 -40.96 -62.72
N LEU A 543 -4.63 -40.08 -62.42
CA LEU A 543 -5.09 -39.02 -63.31
C LEU A 543 -4.16 -37.79 -63.24
N PRO A 544 -4.02 -37.03 -64.35
CA PRO A 544 -2.93 -36.06 -64.54
C PRO A 544 -3.10 -34.78 -63.71
N LYS A 545 -1.96 -34.18 -63.36
CA LYS A 545 -1.82 -32.94 -62.58
C LYS A 545 -2.53 -31.76 -63.25
N LEU A 546 -3.62 -31.26 -62.64
CA LEU A 546 -4.12 -29.91 -62.94
C LEU A 546 -3.24 -28.85 -62.25
N ARG A 547 -2.77 -27.88 -63.03
CA ARG A 547 -2.09 -26.68 -62.55
C ARG A 547 -3.10 -25.73 -61.91
N LEU A 548 -2.89 -25.37 -60.64
CA LEU A 548 -3.61 -24.28 -59.96
C LEU A 548 -3.09 -22.92 -60.43
N PRO A 549 -3.95 -21.90 -60.61
CA PRO A 549 -3.50 -20.52 -60.79
C PRO A 549 -2.97 -19.96 -59.46
N LYS A 550 -1.93 -19.12 -59.55
CA LYS A 550 -1.32 -18.44 -58.40
C LYS A 550 -2.32 -17.48 -57.75
N LEU A 551 -2.73 -17.76 -56.51
CA LEU A 551 -3.36 -16.77 -55.65
C LEU A 551 -2.31 -15.73 -55.20
N HIS A 552 -2.56 -14.46 -55.51
CA HIS A 552 -1.83 -13.32 -54.95
C HIS A 552 -2.27 -13.10 -53.50
N LEU A 553 -1.34 -13.24 -52.55
CA LEU A 553 -1.49 -12.75 -51.18
C LEU A 553 -1.17 -11.25 -51.14
N PRO A 554 -2.07 -10.37 -50.68
CA PRO A 554 -1.67 -9.00 -50.38
C PRO A 554 -0.76 -8.98 -49.16
N LYS A 555 0.34 -8.22 -49.26
CA LYS A 555 1.31 -7.99 -48.18
C LYS A 555 0.64 -7.28 -47.00
N LEU A 556 0.66 -7.92 -45.83
CA LEU A 556 0.38 -7.28 -44.54
C LEU A 556 1.56 -6.37 -44.15
N HIS A 557 1.55 -5.13 -44.65
CA HIS A 557 2.28 -4.03 -44.02
C HIS A 557 1.31 -3.33 -43.06
N GLY A 558 1.61 -3.33 -41.76
CA GLY A 558 0.86 -2.48 -40.82
C GLY A 558 0.76 -2.89 -39.36
N LEU A 559 1.68 -3.69 -38.80
CA LEU A 559 1.80 -3.77 -37.34
C LEU A 559 2.60 -2.55 -36.83
N LYS A 560 1.93 -1.39 -36.75
CA LYS A 560 2.39 -0.33 -35.85
C LYS A 560 2.15 -0.81 -34.43
N ALA A 561 3.23 -1.02 -33.70
CA ALA A 561 3.20 -1.12 -32.24
C ALA A 561 2.39 0.07 -31.71
N ARG A 562 1.29 -0.22 -31.01
CA ARG A 562 0.58 0.78 -30.20
C ARG A 562 1.55 1.19 -29.09
N SER A 563 2.26 2.29 -29.30
CA SER A 563 2.89 2.99 -28.19
C SER A 563 1.79 3.38 -27.21
N TYR A 564 1.96 2.98 -25.95
CA TYR A 564 1.14 3.44 -24.85
C TYR A 564 1.32 4.95 -24.74
N LYS A 565 0.44 5.72 -25.38
CA LYS A 565 0.25 7.13 -25.05
C LYS A 565 -0.36 7.17 -23.67
N LEU A 566 0.47 7.50 -22.68
CA LEU A 566 0.04 7.82 -21.33
C LEU A 566 -1.01 8.93 -21.46
N VAL A 567 -2.27 8.58 -21.24
CA VAL A 567 -3.37 9.56 -21.20
C VAL A 567 -3.18 10.36 -19.92
N ARG A 568 -2.43 11.46 -20.02
CA ARG A 568 -2.43 12.53 -19.01
C ARG A 568 -3.78 13.24 -19.09
N GLY A 569 -4.77 12.65 -18.43
CA GLY A 569 -6.01 13.35 -18.09
C GLY A 569 -5.73 14.43 -17.04
N ASN A 570 -6.47 15.54 -17.09
CA ASN A 570 -6.46 16.64 -16.14
C ASN A 570 -6.80 16.17 -14.70
N GLN A 571 -5.85 15.55 -14.00
CA GLN A 571 -5.95 15.25 -12.57
C GLN A 571 -5.29 16.36 -11.75
N GLU A 572 -5.93 16.70 -10.65
CA GLU A 572 -5.40 17.56 -9.60
C GLU A 572 -4.25 16.78 -8.94
N TYR A 573 -3.01 17.15 -9.32
CA TYR A 573 -1.75 16.51 -8.94
C TYR A 573 -1.56 16.58 -7.42
N ASP A 574 -1.34 15.43 -6.76
CA ASP A 574 -0.67 15.39 -5.46
C ASP A 574 0.84 15.28 -5.76
N ASP A 575 1.64 16.22 -5.27
CA ASP A 575 3.05 16.39 -5.68
C ASP A 575 3.93 15.16 -5.34
N GLU A 576 3.49 14.30 -4.42
CA GLU A 576 4.14 13.01 -4.12
C GLU A 576 3.71 11.82 -5.00
N SER A 577 2.72 12.01 -5.88
CA SER A 577 2.21 10.96 -6.76
C SER A 577 2.97 10.82 -8.07
N ASP A 578 3.74 11.83 -8.48
CA ASP A 578 4.58 11.77 -9.68
C ASP A 578 5.91 11.06 -9.37
N PRO A 579 6.37 10.12 -10.22
CA PRO A 579 7.73 9.61 -10.11
C PRO A 579 8.70 10.78 -10.22
N LEU A 580 9.69 10.81 -9.32
CA LEU A 580 10.78 11.79 -9.32
C LEU A 580 11.62 11.63 -10.60
N LEU A 581 11.14 12.21 -11.70
CA LEU A 581 11.85 12.22 -12.97
C LEU A 581 12.75 13.45 -13.03
N LEU A 582 14.05 13.17 -13.13
CA LEU A 582 15.16 14.02 -13.58
C LEU A 582 15.06 15.52 -13.26
N ASN A 583 15.87 15.97 -12.30
CA ASN A 583 16.33 17.36 -12.23
C ASN A 583 17.09 17.67 -13.52
N GLU A 584 16.52 18.44 -14.43
CA GLU A 584 17.32 19.14 -15.44
C GLU A 584 17.81 20.45 -14.82
N ARG A 585 19.13 20.43 -14.57
CA ARG A 585 20.12 21.52 -14.59
C ARG A 585 19.55 22.95 -14.60
N ASP A 586 20.01 23.74 -13.61
CA ASP A 586 20.07 25.20 -13.70
C ASP A 586 20.64 25.66 -15.05
N PRO A 587 20.20 26.81 -15.59
CA PRO A 587 21.01 27.52 -16.57
C PRO A 587 22.38 27.93 -15.99
#